data_AF-A0A7C4VID0-F1
#
_entry.id   AF-A0A7C4VID0-F1
#
_cell.length_a   1.000
_cell.length_b   1.000
_cell.length_c   1.000
_cell.angle_alpha   90.00
_cell.angle_beta   90.00
_cell.angle_gamma   90.00
#
_symmetry.space_group_name_H-M   'P 1'
#
loop_
_entity.id
_entity.type
_entity.pdbx_description
1 polymer ?
#
loop_
_entity_poly.entity_id
_entity_poly.type
_entity_poly.pdbx_seq_one_letter_code
_entity_poly.pdbx_strand_id
1 'polypeptide(L)'
;MDIVAISDIYSDVNVIQEFIQFINQPLDVIIVAGDIGIRTTSAHYEQDINKILTLLSKISKQVFFVSGDSDAKEFKIALPNVKI
;
A
#
# COMPACT_ATOMS: atom_id res chain seq x y z
N MET A 1 -6.26 7.92 18.00
CA MET A 1 -6.71 7.13 16.86
C MET A 1 -5.98 7.70 15.68
N ASP A 2 -5.01 6.96 15.17
CA ASP A 2 -4.01 7.51 14.26
C ASP A 2 -4.26 6.97 12.86
N ILE A 3 -4.61 7.90 11.95
CA ILE A 3 -4.92 7.62 10.55
C ILE A 3 -3.85 8.27 9.69
N VAL A 4 -3.27 7.50 8.77
CA VAL A 4 -2.37 8.01 7.74
C VAL A 4 -2.97 7.73 6.37
N ALA A 5 -2.94 8.73 5.49
CA ALA A 5 -3.26 8.57 4.08
C ALA A 5 -1.97 8.71 3.25
N ILE A 6 -1.76 7.79 2.32
CA ILE A 6 -0.63 7.73 1.40
C ILE A 6 -1.20 7.63 -0.01
N SER A 7 -0.61 8.31 -0.98
CA SER A 7 -1.03 8.31 -2.38
C SER A 7 0.22 8.29 -3.26
N ASP A 8 0.07 7.98 -4.55
CA ASP A 8 1.13 8.14 -5.55
C ASP A 8 2.43 7.39 -5.20
N ILE A 9 2.30 6.12 -4.80
CA ILE A 9 3.44 5.28 -4.39
C ILE A 9 4.22 4.77 -5.61
N TYR A 10 3.57 4.58 -6.75
CA TYR A 10 4.18 4.18 -8.02
C TYR A 10 5.16 2.99 -7.93
N SER A 11 4.80 1.99 -7.12
CA SER A 11 5.60 0.78 -6.85
C SER A 11 6.96 1.04 -6.18
N ASP A 12 7.19 2.24 -5.63
CA ASP A 12 8.42 2.55 -4.89
C ASP A 12 8.40 1.92 -3.50
N VAL A 13 8.93 0.69 -3.44
CA VAL A 13 9.06 -0.05 -2.20
C VAL A 13 10.03 0.62 -1.23
N ASN A 14 11.05 1.34 -1.71
CA ASN A 14 12.06 1.93 -0.85
C ASN A 14 11.46 3.09 -0.05
N VAL A 15 10.65 3.94 -0.69
CA VAL A 15 9.91 5.02 -0.02
C VAL A 15 9.02 4.47 1.10
N ILE A 16 8.36 3.33 0.88
CA ILE A 16 7.54 2.68 1.91
C ILE A 16 8.39 2.13 3.06
N GLN A 17 9.57 1.57 2.76
CA GLN A 17 10.49 1.12 3.80
C GLN A 17 11.01 2.28 4.65
N GLU A 18 11.39 3.39 4.03
CA GLU A 18 11.81 4.60 4.72
C GLU A 18 10.66 5.17 5.58
N PHE A 19 9.45 5.27 5.02
CA PHE A 19 8.27 5.70 5.77
C PHE A 19 8.05 4.86 7.03
N ILE A 20 8.15 3.53 6.93
CA ILE A 20 7.99 2.62 8.06
C ILE A 20 9.05 2.86 9.14
N GLN A 21 10.28 3.25 8.78
CA GLN A 21 11.32 3.56 9.76
C GLN A 21 10.99 4.79 10.62
N PHE A 22 10.15 5.72 10.12
CA PHE A 22 9.71 6.88 10.89
C PHE A 22 8.52 6.59 11.82
N ILE A 23 7.89 5.42 11.70
CA ILE A 23 6.73 5.03 12.50
C ILE A 23 7.20 4.37 13.80
N ASN A 24 7.14 5.12 14.90
CA ASN A 24 7.57 4.65 16.23
C ASN A 24 6.50 3.84 16.98
N GLN A 25 5.25 3.82 16.51
CA GLN A 25 4.15 3.09 17.11
C GLN A 25 3.19 2.57 16.03
N PRO A 26 2.52 1.42 16.23
CA PRO A 26 1.55 0.90 15.26
C PRO A 26 0.41 1.89 15.00
N LEU A 27 0.08 2.10 13.73
CA LEU A 27 -1.02 2.95 13.30
C LEU A 27 -2.36 2.24 13.43
N ASP A 28 -3.44 2.97 13.69
CA ASP A 28 -4.77 2.37 13.71
C ASP A 28 -5.26 2.09 12.30
N VAL A 29 -5.06 3.04 11.38
CA VAL A 29 -5.53 2.91 10.00
C VAL A 29 -4.52 3.52 9.03
N ILE A 30 -4.25 2.81 7.94
CA ILE A 30 -3.60 3.34 6.74
C ILE A 30 -4.61 3.35 5.59
N ILE A 31 -4.68 4.45 4.86
CA ILE A 31 -5.43 4.56 3.61
C ILE A 31 -4.42 4.75 2.48
N VAL A 32 -4.44 3.88 1.48
CA VAL A 32 -3.71 4.04 0.22
C VAL A 32 -4.68 4.56 -0.83
N ALA A 33 -4.51 5.81 -1.22
CA ALA A 33 -5.38 6.54 -2.13
C ALA A 33 -4.76 6.57 -3.53
N GLY A 34 -4.92 5.47 -4.25
CA GLY A 34 -4.58 5.33 -5.65
C GLY A 34 -3.10 5.32 -5.96
N ASP A 35 -2.84 5.02 -7.24
CA ASP A 35 -1.54 5.07 -7.89
C ASP A 35 -0.46 4.34 -7.07
N ILE A 36 -0.83 3.17 -6.55
CA ILE A 36 0.09 2.32 -5.81
C ILE A 36 1.14 1.71 -6.74
N GLY A 37 0.84 1.60 -8.04
CA GLY A 37 1.79 1.22 -9.07
C GLY A 37 1.34 1.63 -10.46
N ILE A 38 2.25 1.54 -11.44
CA ILE A 38 1.93 1.81 -12.85
C ILE A 38 1.85 0.48 -13.59
N ARG A 39 0.62 -0.03 -13.79
CA ARG A 39 0.39 -1.34 -14.41
C ARG A 39 1.02 -1.47 -15.79
N THR A 40 1.00 -0.40 -16.59
CA THR A 40 1.43 -0.43 -17.99
C THR A 40 2.95 -0.53 -18.16
N THR A 41 3.73 -0.18 -17.14
CA THR A 41 5.19 -0.10 -17.23
C THR A 41 5.91 -1.10 -16.33
N SER A 42 5.24 -1.65 -15.30
CA SER A 42 5.88 -2.61 -14.38
C SER A 42 5.62 -4.06 -14.77
N ALA A 43 6.68 -4.79 -15.12
CA ALA A 43 6.65 -6.24 -15.30
C ALA A 43 6.40 -7.01 -13.98
N HIS A 44 6.63 -6.35 -12.84
CA HIS A 44 6.51 -6.91 -11.50
C HIS A 44 5.36 -6.29 -10.69
N TYR A 45 4.42 -5.59 -11.35
CA TYR A 45 3.35 -4.84 -10.72
C TYR A 45 2.70 -5.59 -9.55
N GLU A 46 2.18 -6.80 -9.77
CA GLU A 46 1.50 -7.55 -8.71
C GLU A 46 2.44 -7.92 -7.54
N GLN A 47 3.71 -8.21 -7.82
CA GLN A 47 4.69 -8.55 -6.78
C GLN A 47 5.03 -7.32 -5.94
N ASP A 48 5.20 -6.16 -6.58
CA ASP A 48 5.51 -4.89 -5.91
C ASP A 48 4.33 -4.42 -5.05
N ILE A 49 3.10 -4.45 -5.59
CA ILE A 49 1.88 -4.11 -4.86
C ILE A 49 1.70 -5.01 -3.63
N ASN A 50 1.86 -6.33 -3.80
CA ASN A 50 1.78 -7.27 -2.69
C ASN A 50 2.84 -6.98 -1.63
N LYS A 51 4.06 -6.63 -2.04
CA LYS A 51 5.15 -6.29 -1.12
C LYS A 51 4.83 -5.02 -0.34
N ILE A 52 4.34 -3.97 -1.00
CA ILE A 52 3.94 -2.71 -0.36
C ILE A 52 2.83 -2.96 0.65
N LEU A 53 1.75 -3.64 0.26
CA LEU A 53 0.61 -3.86 1.14
C LEU A 53 0.95 -4.80 2.31
N THR A 54 1.85 -5.77 2.09
CA THR A 54 2.41 -6.59 3.18
C THR A 54 3.25 -5.78 4.17
N LEU A 55 3.99 -4.78 3.68
CA LEU A 55 4.77 -3.89 4.55
C LEU A 55 3.85 -2.99 5.39
N LEU A 56 2.87 -2.37 4.76
CA LEU A 56 1.88 -1.51 5.43
C LEU A 56 1.01 -2.30 6.43
N SER A 57 0.62 -3.53 6.10
CA SER A 57 -0.21 -4.37 6.97
C SER A 57 0.47 -4.77 8.28
N LYS A 58 1.81 -4.72 8.34
CA LYS A 58 2.59 -5.03 9.55
C LYS A 58 2.62 -3.89 10.56
N ILE A 59 2.44 -2.66 10.09
CA ILE A 59 2.53 -1.45 10.93
C ILE A 59 1.17 -0.82 11.21
N SER A 60 0.07 -1.44 10.75
CA SER A 60 -1.27 -0.92 10.93
C SER A 60 -2.27 -2.00 11.33
N LYS A 61 -3.29 -1.63 12.11
CA LYS A 61 -4.41 -2.52 12.41
C LYS A 61 -5.32 -2.75 11.20
N GLN A 62 -5.44 -1.77 10.31
CA GLN A 62 -6.26 -1.84 9.09
C GLN A 62 -5.62 -1.05 7.96
N VAL A 63 -5.60 -1.63 6.76
CA VAL A 63 -5.21 -0.95 5.53
C VAL A 63 -6.41 -0.91 4.59
N PHE A 64 -6.78 0.28 4.11
CA PHE A 64 -7.77 0.47 3.08
C PHE A 64 -7.08 0.95 1.82
N PHE A 65 -7.30 0.28 0.70
CA PHE A 65 -6.86 0.71 -0.60
C PHE A 65 -8.06 1.23 -1.39
N VAL A 66 -7.85 2.31 -2.12
CA VAL A 66 -8.79 2.88 -3.08
C VAL A 66 -8.02 3.02 -4.38
N SER A 67 -8.52 2.45 -5.48
CA SER A 67 -7.81 2.47 -6.76
C SER A 67 -7.78 3.85 -7.41
N GLY A 68 -6.61 4.19 -7.95
CA GLY A 68 -6.36 5.32 -8.84
C GLY A 68 -6.58 4.96 -10.30
N ASP A 69 -6.22 5.88 -11.20
CA ASP A 69 -6.40 5.68 -12.65
C ASP A 69 -5.33 4.74 -13.24
N SER A 70 -4.16 4.68 -12.61
CA SER A 70 -2.99 3.90 -13.03
C SER A 70 -3.00 2.46 -12.50
N ASP A 71 -3.87 2.18 -11.54
CA ASP A 71 -3.95 0.90 -10.85
C ASP A 71 -4.74 -0.16 -11.64
N ALA A 72 -4.40 -1.42 -11.40
CA ALA A 72 -5.24 -2.53 -11.83
C ALA A 72 -6.60 -2.50 -11.12
N LYS A 73 -7.69 -2.63 -11.89
CA LYS A 73 -9.07 -2.67 -11.34
C LYS A 73 -9.36 -3.92 -10.52
N GLU A 74 -8.61 -4.99 -10.77
CA GLU A 74 -8.74 -6.26 -10.09
C GLU A 74 -7.34 -6.79 -9.79
N PHE A 75 -7.03 -6.94 -8.52
CA PHE A 75 -5.89 -7.72 -8.05
C PHE A 75 -6.27 -8.39 -6.73
N LYS A 76 -5.78 -9.61 -6.51
CA LYS A 76 -6.16 -10.43 -5.35
C LYS A 76 -5.11 -10.30 -4.26
N ILE A 77 -5.55 -9.87 -3.08
CA ILE A 77 -4.70 -9.83 -1.87
C ILE A 77 -5.34 -10.67 -0.79
N ALA A 78 -4.55 -11.58 -0.23
CA ALA A 78 -4.94 -12.47 0.85
C ALA A 78 -4.31 -12.02 2.17
N LEU A 79 -4.51 -10.76 2.55
CA LEU A 79 -4.05 -10.20 3.83
C LEU A 79 -5.26 -9.91 4.72
N PRO A 80 -5.27 -10.36 5.98
CA PRO A 80 -6.47 -10.37 6.83
C PRO A 80 -6.96 -8.98 7.23
N ASN A 81 -6.09 -7.97 7.18
CA ASN A 81 -6.37 -6.59 7.56
C ASN A 81 -6.21 -5.60 6.40
N VAL A 82 -6.26 -6.08 5.15
CA VAL A 82 -6.22 -5.22 3.96
C VAL A 82 -7.56 -5.32 3.24
N LYS A 83 -8.15 -4.17 2.92
CA LYS A 83 -9.38 -4.04 2.14
C LYS A 83 -9.07 -3.26 0.87
N ILE A 84 -9.57 -3.75 -0.26
CA ILE A 84 -9.36 -3.24 -1.62
C ILE A 84 -10.72 -2.85 -2.19
#